data_AF-A0A4Q3VNH7-F1
#
_entry.id   AF-A0A4Q3VNH7-F1
#
_cell.length_a   1.000
_cell.length_b   1.000
_cell.length_c   1.000
_cell.angle_alpha   90.00
_cell.angle_beta   90.00
_cell.angle_gamma   90.00
#
_symmetry.space_group_name_H-M   'P 1'
#
loop_
_entity.id
_entity.type
_entity.pdbx_description
1 polymer ?
#
loop_
_entity_poly.entity_id
_entity_poly.type
_entity_poly.pdbx_seq_one_letter_code
_entity_poly.pdbx_strand_id
1 'polypeptide(L)' 'PTSGTFSVSGVASARLEIFNLTGSVVHEGEFAENASVRVDLPTGIYIARISSENVSQSVKLIIR' A
#
# COMPACT_ATOMS: atom_id res chain seq x y z
N PRO A 1 -14.57 -12.28 6.90
CA PRO A 1 -13.34 -12.03 6.13
C PRO A 1 -13.30 -10.57 5.67
N THR A 2 -12.60 -9.72 6.42
CA THR A 2 -12.56 -8.28 6.15
C THR A 2 -11.51 -8.02 5.07
N SER A 3 -11.96 -7.85 3.82
CA SER A 3 -11.14 -7.39 2.71
C SER A 3 -10.56 -6.01 3.04
N GLY A 4 -9.25 -5.91 3.22
CA GLY A 4 -8.55 -4.68 3.56
C GLY A 4 -8.56 -3.68 2.41
N THR A 5 -9.63 -2.90 2.26
CA THR A 5 -9.65 -1.82 1.26
C THR A 5 -8.85 -0.64 1.80
N PHE A 6 -7.85 -0.18 1.05
CA PHE A 6 -7.04 0.99 1.37
C PHE A 6 -7.26 2.05 0.29
N SER A 7 -7.38 3.32 0.68
CA SER A 7 -7.50 4.43 -0.25
C SER A 7 -6.30 5.34 -0.07
N VAL A 8 -5.54 5.57 -1.13
CA VAL A 8 -4.47 6.56 -1.16
C VAL A 8 -5.02 7.80 -1.85
N SER A 9 -4.87 8.96 -1.23
CA SER A 9 -5.37 10.23 -1.77
C SER A 9 -4.30 11.31 -1.60
N GLY A 10 -4.09 12.14 -2.63
CA GLY A 10 -3.21 13.31 -2.56
C GLY A 10 -1.74 13.11 -2.93
N VAL A 11 -1.37 12.06 -3.69
CA VAL A 11 0.01 11.90 -4.21
C VAL A 11 -0.02 11.94 -5.74
N ALA A 12 0.76 12.85 -6.34
CA ALA A 12 1.03 12.84 -7.77
C ALA A 12 1.90 11.62 -8.09
N SER A 13 1.50 10.84 -9.11
CA SER A 13 2.17 9.62 -9.64
C SER A 13 3.13 8.95 -8.66
N ALA A 14 2.63 7.99 -7.89
CA ALA A 14 3.39 7.30 -6.85
C ALA A 14 3.38 5.79 -7.06
N ARG A 15 4.40 5.13 -6.51
CA ARG A 15 4.55 3.67 -6.45
C ARG A 15 4.15 3.17 -5.08
N LEU A 16 3.25 2.18 -5.06
CA LEU A 16 2.82 1.43 -3.88
C LEU A 16 3.60 0.14 -3.84
N GLU A 17 4.22 -0.15 -2.71
CA GLU A 17 4.78 -1.46 -2.41
C GLU A 17 4.27 -1.91 -1.06
N ILE A 18 3.72 -3.11 -0.98
CA ILE A 18 3.25 -3.70 0.27
C ILE A 18 4.20 -4.84 0.63
N PHE A 19 4.75 -4.76 1.84
CA PHE A 19 5.66 -5.74 2.41
C PHE A 19 4.94 -6.51 3.51
N ASN A 20 5.16 -7.81 3.58
CA ASN A 20 4.84 -8.60 4.76
C ASN A 20 5.92 -8.39 5.86
N LEU A 21 5.71 -9.00 7.04
CA LEU A 21 6.67 -8.89 8.15
C LEU A 21 8.05 -9.51 7.87
N THR A 22 8.17 -10.38 6.87
CA THR A 22 9.46 -10.94 6.45
C THR A 22 10.22 -10.04 5.48
N GLY A 23 9.65 -8.87 5.13
CA GLY A 23 10.21 -7.93 4.18
C GLY A 23 9.99 -8.30 2.71
N SER A 24 9.17 -9.33 2.43
CA SER A 24 8.83 -9.73 1.06
C SER A 24 7.73 -8.83 0.51
N VAL A 25 7.92 -8.36 -0.73
CA VAL A 25 6.88 -7.62 -1.47
C VAL A 25 5.75 -8.58 -1.81
N VAL A 26 4.55 -8.30 -1.31
CA VAL A 26 3.32 -9.05 -1.59
C VAL A 26 2.42 -8.35 -2.59
N HIS A 27 2.62 -7.04 -2.80
CA HIS A 27 1.92 -6.27 -3.80
C HIS A 27 2.77 -5.09 -4.26
N GLU A 28 2.71 -4.78 -5.55
CA GLU A 28 3.36 -3.63 -6.16
C GLU A 28 2.44 -3.04 -7.22
N GLY A 29 2.36 -1.71 -7.28
CA GLY A 29 1.61 -1.01 -8.32
C GLY A 29 1.96 0.46 -8.39
N GLU A 30 1.76 1.06 -9.56
CA GLU A 30 1.86 2.50 -9.76
C GLU A 30 0.46 3.09 -9.80
N PHE A 31 0.29 4.28 -9.23
CA PHE A 31 -1.00 4.94 -9.18
C PHE A 31 -0.87 6.45 -9.38
N ALA A 32 -1.77 7.00 -10.19
CA ALA A 32 -1.87 8.42 -10.48
C ALA A 32 -2.77 9.14 -9.44
N GLU A 33 -2.89 10.46 -9.55
CA GLU A 33 -3.68 11.29 -8.63
C GLU A 33 -5.08 10.70 -8.38
N ASN A 34 -5.47 10.63 -7.11
CA ASN A 34 -6.79 10.18 -6.63
C ASN A 34 -7.18 8.76 -7.03
N ALA A 35 -6.22 7.85 -7.14
CA ALA A 35 -6.49 6.43 -7.39
C ALA A 35 -6.79 5.65 -6.09
N SER A 36 -7.93 4.94 -6.09
CA SER A 36 -8.22 3.92 -5.06
C SER A 36 -7.64 2.57 -5.49
N VAL A 37 -6.73 2.02 -4.68
CA VAL A 37 -6.13 0.70 -4.93
C VAL A 37 -6.80 -0.33 -4.03
N ARG A 38 -7.52 -1.27 -4.62
CA ARG A 38 -8.11 -2.41 -3.89
C ARG A 38 -7.11 -3.56 -3.89
N VAL A 39 -6.66 -3.97 -2.71
CA VAL A 39 -5.76 -5.12 -2.53
C VAL A 39 -6.41 -6.10 -1.58
N ASP A 40 -6.55 -7.35 -2.02
CA ASP A 40 -7.04 -8.43 -1.16
C ASP A 40 -5.84 -9.08 -0.46
N LEU A 41 -5.59 -8.67 0.78
CA LEU A 41 -4.54 -9.21 1.64
C LEU A 41 -5.14 -10.11 2.72
N PRO A 42 -4.49 -11.25 3.05
CA PRO A 42 -4.84 -12.05 4.21
C PRO A 42 -4.77 -11.27 5.53
N THR A 43 -5.42 -11.79 6.58
CA THR A 43 -5.26 -11.30 7.96
C THR A 43 -3.78 -11.32 8.35
N GLY A 44 -3.27 -10.18 8.82
CA GLY A 44 -1.85 -10.03 9.09
C GLY A 44 -1.41 -8.59 9.26
N ILE A 45 -0.10 -8.41 9.46
CA ILE A 45 0.55 -7.11 9.55
C ILE A 45 1.39 -6.91 8.29
N TYR A 46 1.24 -5.74 7.68
CA TYR A 46 1.96 -5.34 6.48
C TYR A 46 2.51 -3.93 6.64
N ILE A 47 3.48 -3.58 5.81
CA ILE A 47 3.97 -2.21 5.65
C ILE A 47 3.67 -1.81 4.21
N ALA A 48 2.87 -0.76 4.01
CA ALA A 48 2.73 -0.13 2.71
C ALA A 48 3.74 1.02 2.61
N ARG A 49 4.61 0.97 1.61
CA ARG A 49 5.49 2.05 1.20
C ARG A 49 4.87 2.76 0.01
N ILE A 50 4.75 4.07 0.11
CA ILE A 50 4.30 4.95 -0.97
C ILE A 50 5.47 5.84 -1.32
N SER A 51 6.02 5.68 -2.52
CA SER A 51 7.15 6.46 -3.02
C SER A 51 6.73 7.30 -4.23
N SER A 52 7.07 8.58 -4.19
CA SER A 52 6.99 9.54 -5.30
C SER A 52 8.38 10.13 -5.52
N GLU A 53 8.58 10.91 -6.59
CA GLU A 53 9.88 11.51 -6.92
C GLU A 53 10.58 12.19 -5.73
N ASN A 54 9.82 12.84 -4.84
CA ASN A 54 10.39 13.64 -3.75
C ASN A 54 10.09 13.11 -2.35
N VAL A 55 9.20 12.12 -2.21
CA VAL A 55 8.70 11.69 -0.89
C VAL A 55 8.49 10.19 -0.86
N SER A 56 9.03 9.55 0.18
CA SER A 56 8.70 8.17 0.56
C SER A 56 8.02 8.17 1.92
N GLN A 57 6.82 7.60 1.98
CA GLN A 57 6.06 7.39 3.21
C GLN A 57 5.87 5.90 3.45
N SER A 58 5.83 5.49 4.71
CA SER A 58 5.54 4.11 5.10
C SER A 58 4.43 4.07 6.13
N VAL A 59 3.43 3.23 5.88
CA VAL A 59 2.24 3.07 6.71
C VAL A 59 2.13 1.62 7.14
N LYS A 60 1.95 1.40 8.45
CA LYS A 60 1.66 0.06 8.98
C LYS A 60 0.19 -0.28 8.73
N LEU A 61 -0.06 -1.40 8.07
CA LEU A 61 -1.38 -1.95 7.83
C LEU A 61 -1.61 -3.16 8.75
N ILE A 62 -2.78 -3.20 9.39
CA ILE A 62 -3.21 -4.32 10.23
C ILE A 62 -4.54 -4.81 9.68
N ILE A 63 -4.53 -5.96 9.02
CA ILE A 63 -5.72 -6.59 8.46
C ILE A 63 -6.24 -7.60 9.47
N ARG A 64 -7.53 -7.52 9.81
CA ARG A 64 -8.23 -8.40 10.77
C ARG A 64 -9.20 -9.31 10.05
#